data_AF-A0A942CVD6-F1
#
_entry.id   AF-A0A942CVD6-F1
#
_cell.length_a   1.000
_cell.length_b   1.000
_cell.length_c   1.000
_cell.angle_alpha   90.00
_cell.angle_beta   90.00
_cell.angle_gamma   90.00
#
_symmetry.space_group_name_H-M   'P 1'
#
loop_
_entity.id
_entity.type
_entity.pdbx_description
1 polymer ?
#
loop_
_entity_poly.entity_id
_entity_poly.type
_entity_poly.pdbx_seq_one_letter_code
_entity_poly.pdbx_strand_id
1 'polypeptide(L)'
;MALRLIDDDFDVSLEIPVTEDFREALSIQLQRCATSEATVPFELRLLLSLNESLDGDLQPPTRSQVSYATSIAKALQISIPAEVMKYKGSMQQFLNYNVPLFKQLTR
;
A
#
# COMPACT_ATOMS: atom_id res chain seq x y z
N MET A 1 -11.82 25.70 1.78
CA MET A 1 -11.15 25.55 0.45
C MET A 1 -10.60 24.14 0.37
N ALA A 2 -10.39 23.58 -0.82
CA ALA A 2 -9.96 22.18 -0.98
C ALA A 2 -8.59 22.09 -1.66
N LEU A 3 -7.77 21.14 -1.21
CA LEU A 3 -6.65 20.61 -2.00
C LEU A 3 -7.17 19.50 -2.91
N ARG A 4 -6.45 19.23 -3.99
CA ARG A 4 -6.78 18.12 -4.89
C ARG A 4 -5.57 17.23 -5.06
N LEU A 5 -5.75 15.93 -4.79
CA LEU A 5 -4.83 14.89 -5.22
C LEU A 5 -5.28 14.43 -6.60
N ILE A 6 -4.38 14.44 -7.57
CA ILE A 6 -4.66 14.06 -8.96
C ILE A 6 -3.68 12.94 -9.32
N ASP A 7 -4.21 11.86 -9.88
CA ASP A 7 -3.45 10.84 -10.58
C ASP A 7 -3.77 10.95 -12.07
N ASP A 8 -2.81 11.45 -12.86
CA ASP A 8 -2.98 11.73 -14.28
C ASP A 8 -3.10 10.45 -15.12
N ASP A 9 -2.50 9.34 -14.68
CA ASP A 9 -2.49 8.08 -15.43
C ASP A 9 -3.83 7.34 -15.31
N PHE A 10 -4.49 7.48 -14.16
CA PHE A 10 -5.77 6.83 -13.89
C PHE A 10 -6.99 7.77 -14.03
N ASP A 11 -6.77 9.04 -14.38
CA ASP A 11 -7.81 10.08 -14.47
C ASP A 11 -8.67 10.17 -13.19
N VAL A 12 -8.02 10.02 -12.02
CA VAL A 12 -8.67 10.06 -10.72
C VAL A 12 -8.31 11.36 -10.02
N SER A 13 -9.30 12.00 -9.41
CA SER A 13 -9.06 13.13 -8.51
C SER A 13 -9.83 12.99 -7.20
N LEU A 14 -9.17 13.35 -6.11
CA LEU A 14 -9.73 13.36 -4.77
C LEU A 14 -9.66 14.78 -4.20
N GLU A 15 -10.80 15.34 -3.81
CA GLU A 15 -10.86 16.60 -3.09
C GLU A 15 -10.63 16.38 -1.60
N ILE A 16 -9.63 17.06 -1.05
CA ILE A 16 -9.23 16.97 0.35
C ILE A 16 -9.62 18.30 1.01
N PRO A 17 -10.64 18.32 1.87
CA PRO A 17 -11.01 19.51 2.60
C PRO A 17 -9.90 19.88 3.59
N VAL A 18 -9.46 21.14 3.57
CA VAL A 18 -8.40 21.62 4.48
C VAL A 18 -8.77 22.97 5.10
N THR A 19 -8.16 23.23 6.26
CA THR A 19 -8.22 24.54 6.91
C THR A 19 -7.31 25.55 6.21
N GLU A 20 -7.54 26.83 6.46
CA GLU A 20 -6.71 27.91 5.90
C GLU A 20 -5.28 27.88 6.45
N ASP A 21 -5.13 27.68 7.77
CA ASP A 21 -3.83 27.57 8.45
C ASP A 21 -2.99 26.42 7.87
N PHE A 22 -3.61 25.25 7.62
CA PHE A 22 -2.92 24.11 7.02
C PHE A 22 -2.44 24.43 5.60
N ARG A 23 -3.29 25.10 4.81
CA ARG A 23 -2.96 25.51 3.44
C ARG A 23 -1.77 26.47 3.41
N GLU A 24 -1.74 27.46 4.30
CA GLU A 24 -0.63 28.40 4.41
C GLU A 24 0.69 27.66 4.75
N ALA A 25 0.68 26.83 5.78
CA ALA A 25 1.84 26.03 6.18
C ALA A 25 2.33 25.10 5.05
N LEU A 26 1.41 24.44 4.34
CA LEU A 26 1.74 23.59 3.20
C LEU A 26 2.40 24.40 2.07
N SER A 27 1.92 25.60 1.78
CA SER A 27 2.49 26.45 0.72
C SER A 27 3.96 26.82 1.01
N ILE A 28 4.28 27.14 2.26
CA ILE A 28 5.66 27.41 2.71
C ILE A 28 6.52 26.14 2.56
N GLN A 29 5.97 24.99 2.95
CA GLN A 29 6.68 23.72 2.81
C GLN A 29 7.00 23.40 1.35
N LEU A 30 6.04 23.59 0.43
CA LEU A 30 6.24 23.36 -1.00
C LEU A 30 7.29 24.32 -1.58
N GLN A 31 7.28 25.59 -1.19
CA GLN A 31 8.30 26.56 -1.59
C GLN A 31 9.72 26.13 -1.13
N ARG A 32 9.85 25.62 0.10
CA ARG A 32 11.13 25.08 0.61
C ARG A 32 11.63 23.86 -0.17
N CYS A 33 10.72 23.04 -0.68
CA CYS A 33 11.10 21.89 -1.51
C CYS A 33 11.67 22.37 -2.85
N ALA A 34 11.08 23.41 -3.44
CA ALA A 34 11.58 24.00 -4.68
C ALA A 34 12.98 24.65 -4.54
N THR A 35 13.37 25.07 -3.34
CA THR A 35 14.68 25.71 -3.08
C THR A 35 15.74 24.76 -2.49
N SER A 36 15.42 23.46 -2.30
CA SER A 36 16.35 22.39 -1.89
C SER A 36 17.02 22.55 -0.51
N GLU A 37 16.30 23.07 0.48
CA GLU A 37 16.85 23.31 1.84
C GLU A 37 16.67 22.14 2.85
N ALA A 38 16.08 21.01 2.45
CA ALA A 38 15.67 19.95 3.40
C ALA A 38 16.59 18.71 3.42
N THR A 39 16.90 18.19 4.61
CA THR A 39 17.68 16.95 4.85
C THR A 39 16.92 15.66 4.58
N VAL A 40 15.59 15.67 4.63
CA VAL A 40 14.72 14.60 4.13
C VAL A 40 13.67 15.24 3.21
N PRO A 41 13.59 14.83 1.92
CA PRO A 41 12.61 15.35 0.98
C PRO A 41 11.19 15.22 1.53
N PHE A 42 10.41 16.29 1.46
CA PHE A 42 9.02 16.30 1.90
C PHE A 42 8.17 15.29 1.14
N GLU A 43 8.50 15.05 -0.12
CA GLU A 43 7.88 14.08 -1.03
C GLU A 43 7.94 12.67 -0.46
N LEU A 44 9.08 12.27 0.14
CA LEU A 44 9.22 10.95 0.76
C LEU A 44 8.36 10.83 2.02
N ARG A 45 8.30 11.89 2.84
CA ARG A 45 7.43 11.89 4.03
C ARG A 45 5.95 11.81 3.64
N LEU A 46 5.56 12.56 2.62
CA LEU A 46 4.20 12.54 2.09
C LEU A 46 3.85 11.16 1.51
N LEU A 47 4.75 10.54 0.74
CA LEU A 47 4.57 9.19 0.21
C LEU A 47 4.35 8.17 1.33
N LEU A 48 5.14 8.22 2.41
CA LEU A 48 4.97 7.31 3.54
C LEU A 48 3.61 7.50 4.21
N SER A 49 3.19 8.74 4.46
CA SER A 49 1.87 9.03 5.05
C SER A 49 0.72 8.60 4.14
N LEU A 50 0.85 8.77 2.82
CA LEU A 50 -0.14 8.29 1.85
C LEU A 50 -0.22 6.77 1.87
N ASN A 51 0.93 6.08 1.89
CA ASN A 51 0.96 4.63 1.94
C ASN A 51 0.32 4.09 3.23
N GLU A 52 0.55 4.73 4.38
CA GLU A 52 -0.09 4.37 5.65
C GLU A 52 -1.61 4.61 5.66
N SER A 53 -2.10 5.49 4.78
CA SER A 53 -3.52 5.83 4.68
C SER A 53 -4.30 4.88 3.76
N LEU A 54 -3.64 3.99 3.02
CA LEU A 54 -4.31 3.00 2.17
C LEU A 54 -5.00 1.93 3.00
N ASP A 55 -6.13 1.43 2.49
CA ASP A 55 -6.88 0.34 3.11
C ASP A 55 -6.00 -0.87 3.41
N GLY A 56 -6.29 -1.53 4.52
CA GLY A 56 -5.43 -2.58 5.08
C GLY A 56 -5.24 -3.79 4.17
N ASP A 57 -6.14 -4.02 3.22
CA ASP A 57 -6.06 -5.09 2.21
C ASP A 57 -5.15 -4.73 1.02
N LEU A 58 -4.98 -3.44 0.72
CA LEU A 58 -4.04 -2.91 -0.26
C LEU A 58 -2.59 -2.82 0.27
N GLN A 59 -2.39 -3.04 1.56
CA GLN A 59 -1.06 -3.15 2.17
C GLN A 59 -0.36 -4.45 1.76
N PRO A 60 0.99 -4.53 1.83
CA PRO A 60 1.70 -5.77 1.56
C PRO A 60 1.40 -6.88 2.59
N PRO A 61 1.44 -8.15 2.19
CA PRO A 61 1.29 -9.27 3.11
C PRO A 61 2.46 -9.33 4.11
N THR A 62 2.18 -9.85 5.31
CA THR A 62 3.21 -10.06 6.34
C THR A 62 4.22 -11.14 5.93
N ARG A 63 5.44 -11.09 6.49
CA ARG A 63 6.47 -12.13 6.27
C ARG A 63 5.95 -13.54 6.58
N SER A 64 5.17 -13.68 7.65
CA SER A 64 4.57 -14.97 8.05
C SER A 64 3.57 -15.47 7.02
N GLN A 65 2.71 -14.59 6.47
CA GLN A 65 1.78 -14.96 5.41
C GLN A 65 2.53 -15.38 4.14
N VAL A 66 3.55 -14.64 3.72
CA VAL A 66 4.38 -14.98 2.55
C VAL A 66 5.05 -16.33 2.73
N SER A 67 5.68 -16.58 3.88
CA SER A 67 6.33 -17.85 4.18
C SER A 67 5.34 -19.02 4.16
N TYR A 68 4.13 -18.80 4.68
CA TYR A 68 3.12 -19.84 4.72
C TYR A 68 2.52 -20.13 3.35
N ALA A 69 2.21 -19.09 2.57
CA ALA A 69 1.76 -19.23 1.18
C ALA A 69 2.78 -19.97 0.32
N THR A 70 4.07 -19.67 0.49
CA THR A 70 5.17 -20.37 -0.20
C THR A 70 5.20 -21.86 0.14
N SER A 71 4.98 -22.21 1.41
CA SER A 71 4.95 -23.60 1.87
C SER A 71 3.75 -24.37 1.28
N ILE A 72 2.57 -23.74 1.29
CA ILE A 72 1.35 -24.27 0.68
C ILE A 72 1.54 -24.47 -0.82
N ALA A 73 2.04 -23.45 -1.52
CA ALA A 73 2.24 -23.48 -2.97
C ALA A 73 3.19 -24.61 -3.38
N LYS A 74 4.30 -24.79 -2.64
CA LYS A 74 5.23 -25.90 -2.85
C LYS A 74 4.58 -27.27 -2.66
N ALA A 75 3.78 -27.44 -1.60
CA ALA A 75 3.15 -28.73 -1.31
C ALA A 75 2.02 -29.08 -2.30
N LEU A 76 1.26 -28.09 -2.74
CA LEU A 76 0.19 -28.25 -3.72
C LEU A 76 0.70 -28.22 -5.17
N GLN A 77 1.99 -27.97 -5.40
CA GLN A 77 2.61 -27.77 -6.71
C GLN A 77 1.91 -26.70 -7.56
N ILE A 78 1.47 -25.61 -6.92
CA ILE A 78 0.85 -24.46 -7.57
C ILE A 78 1.80 -23.26 -7.55
N SER A 79 1.59 -22.33 -8.49
CA SER A 79 2.27 -21.03 -8.47
C SER A 79 1.52 -20.04 -7.58
N ILE A 80 2.24 -19.04 -7.05
CA ILE A 80 1.64 -17.92 -6.33
C ILE A 80 1.48 -16.76 -7.31
N PRO A 81 0.25 -16.27 -7.55
CA PRO A 81 0.04 -15.08 -8.38
C PRO A 81 0.80 -13.87 -7.84
N ALA A 82 1.32 -13.02 -8.74
CA ALA A 82 2.09 -11.84 -8.32
C ALA A 82 1.30 -10.89 -7.41
N GLU A 83 -0.01 -10.77 -7.63
CA GLU A 83 -0.90 -9.95 -6.83
C GLU A 83 -1.00 -10.44 -5.37
N VAL A 84 -1.02 -11.76 -5.16
CA VAL A 84 -1.00 -12.39 -3.82
C VAL A 84 0.26 -11.98 -3.04
N MET A 85 1.38 -11.76 -3.74
CA MET A 85 2.63 -11.30 -3.13
C MET A 85 2.66 -9.79 -2.88
N LYS A 86 1.78 -9.02 -3.55
CA LYS A 86 1.71 -7.56 -3.46
C LYS A 86 0.70 -7.07 -2.44
N TYR A 87 -0.46 -7.72 -2.33
CA TYR A 87 -1.59 -7.23 -1.55
C TYR A 87 -2.06 -8.24 -0.50
N LYS A 88 -2.32 -7.75 0.71
CA LYS A 88 -2.76 -8.54 1.86
C LYS A 88 -4.16 -9.12 1.63
N GLY A 89 -5.04 -8.41 0.93
CA GLY A 89 -6.37 -8.91 0.55
C GLY A 89 -6.27 -10.17 -0.31
N SER A 90 -5.54 -10.09 -1.42
CA SER A 90 -5.31 -11.21 -2.33
C SER A 90 -4.55 -12.36 -1.63
N MET A 91 -3.62 -12.04 -0.72
CA MET A 91 -2.98 -13.03 0.16
C MET A 91 -3.97 -13.76 1.07
N GLN A 92 -4.87 -13.05 1.74
CA GLN A 92 -5.87 -13.68 2.59
C GLN A 92 -6.80 -14.60 1.80
N GLN A 93 -7.25 -14.17 0.62
CA GLN A 93 -8.08 -15.00 -0.25
C GLN A 93 -7.35 -16.27 -0.68
N PHE A 94 -6.08 -16.15 -1.12
CA PHE A 94 -5.25 -17.30 -1.49
C PHE A 94 -5.10 -18.29 -0.33
N LEU A 95 -4.80 -17.80 0.88
CA LEU A 95 -4.65 -18.65 2.07
C LEU A 95 -5.98 -19.32 2.44
N ASN A 96 -7.08 -18.57 2.46
CA ASN A 96 -8.40 -19.10 2.81
C ASN A 96 -8.83 -20.25 1.88
N TYR A 97 -8.51 -20.15 0.59
CA TYR A 97 -8.82 -21.19 -0.38
C TYR A 97 -7.92 -22.42 -0.25
N ASN A 98 -6.60 -22.23 -0.08
CA ASN A 98 -5.63 -23.33 -0.18
C ASN A 98 -5.28 -24.01 1.16
N VAL A 99 -5.44 -23.34 2.31
CA VAL A 99 -5.15 -23.91 3.63
C VAL A 99 -5.96 -25.19 3.91
N PRO A 100 -7.27 -25.27 3.60
CA PRO A 100 -8.04 -26.50 3.80
C PRO A 100 -7.48 -27.68 2.99
N LEU A 101 -7.11 -27.46 1.73
CA LEU A 101 -6.55 -28.50 0.85
C LEU A 101 -5.18 -28.96 1.35
N PHE A 102 -4.32 -28.01 1.74
CA PHE A 102 -3.01 -28.32 2.29
C PHE A 102 -3.09 -29.19 3.55
N LYS A 103 -4.04 -28.89 4.45
CA LYS A 103 -4.26 -29.69 5.67
C LYS A 103 -4.73 -31.12 5.41
N GLN A 104 -5.39 -31.38 4.27
CA GLN A 104 -5.81 -32.74 3.89
C GLN A 104 -4.64 -33.59 3.40
N LEU A 105 -3.65 -32.98 2.74
CA LEU A 105 -2.46 -33.68 2.22
C LEU A 105 -1.39 -33.97 3.28
N THR A 106 -1.37 -33.20 4.37
CA THR A 106 -0.41 -33.36 5.47
C THR A 106 -0.94 -34.20 6.64
N ARG A 107 -2.08 -34.87 6.45
CA ARG A 107 -2.66 -35.85 7.40
C ARG A 107 -2.42 -37.26 6.87
#